data_AF-R8BUC5-F1
#
_entry.id   AF-R8BUC5-F1
#
_cell.length_a   1.000
_cell.length_b   1.000
_cell.length_c   1.000
_cell.angle_alpha   90.00
_cell.angle_beta   90.00
_cell.angle_gamma   90.00
#
_symmetry.space_group_name_H-M   'P 1'
#
loop_
_entity.id
_entity.type
_entity.pdbx_description
1 polymer ?
#
loop_
_entity_poly.entity_id
_entity_poly.type
_entity_poly.pdbx_seq_one_letter_code
_entity_poly.pdbx_strand_id
1 'polypeptide(L)'
;MQVDGEYATGGPGGLLLSAISVVRFKGIIPADKSTPGNYLVTLHWFLNAFGWEYPTASWDQSSGIIYNMNGLTPGGAITLPRDLVAVAQRLKLPATDYACLPTDRQTMTGWCDNAFFAAWAASPLQRVAPMTSARFGTELPLWAYYFAVSALLAVLVQEAMFRWWPDALRCRCPRFMGGWCPCLKEGEEVSAAVCDRIRLWMYGIVAFVYSAAPVSLGLRGLAILQHLDHVGVPDMHAHIGSGFLVLSAATFGAIVLAGACVGVMIPDSDDKAK
;
A
#
# COMPACT_ATOMS: atom_id res chain seq x y z
N MET A 1 -4.54 -23.20 -4.12
CA MET A 1 -5.92 -23.05 -3.60
C MET A 1 -6.22 -21.58 -3.59
N GLN A 2 -7.09 -21.14 -4.50
CA GLN A 2 -7.57 -19.77 -4.58
C GLN A 2 -8.70 -19.66 -3.55
N VAL A 3 -8.47 -18.91 -2.48
CA VAL A 3 -9.49 -18.69 -1.46
C VAL A 3 -10.43 -17.62 -2.02
N ASP A 4 -11.59 -18.06 -2.50
CA ASP A 4 -12.68 -17.20 -2.95
C ASP A 4 -13.36 -16.57 -1.73
N GLY A 5 -12.70 -15.57 -1.14
CA GLY A 5 -13.28 -14.72 -0.11
C GLY A 5 -14.14 -13.63 -0.74
N GLU A 6 -15.40 -13.94 -1.07
CA GLU A 6 -16.43 -12.93 -1.31
C GLU A 6 -16.77 -12.26 0.03
N TYR A 7 -16.07 -11.19 0.36
CA TYR A 7 -16.46 -10.29 1.46
C TYR A 7 -17.34 -9.18 0.91
N ALA A 8 -18.60 -9.49 0.62
CA ALA A 8 -19.63 -8.48 0.42
C ALA A 8 -20.01 -7.88 1.79
N THR A 9 -19.25 -6.89 2.26
CA THR A 9 -19.58 -6.13 3.47
C THR A 9 -19.66 -4.64 3.18
N GLY A 10 -20.85 -4.22 2.78
CA GLY A 10 -21.24 -2.84 2.53
C GLY A 10 -22.57 -2.85 1.78
N GLY A 11 -23.50 -1.95 2.12
CA GLY A 11 -24.70 -1.71 1.30
C GLY A 11 -24.35 -1.31 -0.15
N PRO A 12 -25.32 -0.86 -0.97
CA PRO A 12 -25.20 -0.84 -2.44
C PRO A 12 -23.81 -0.40 -2.96
N GLY A 13 -23.03 -1.40 -3.37
CA GLY A 13 -21.83 -1.41 -4.23
C GLY A 13 -20.62 -0.53 -3.93
N GLY A 14 -20.39 -0.08 -2.69
CA GLY A 14 -19.14 0.60 -2.28
C GLY A 14 -18.16 -0.32 -1.55
N LEU A 15 -16.86 -0.21 -1.84
CA LEU A 15 -15.83 -0.90 -1.06
C LEU A 15 -15.57 -0.17 0.27
N LEU A 16 -15.64 -0.90 1.38
CA LEU A 16 -15.23 -0.37 2.69
C LEU A 16 -13.74 0.04 2.61
N LEU A 17 -13.44 1.28 3.03
CA LEU A 17 -12.10 1.90 2.94
C LEU A 17 -11.58 2.15 1.51
N SER A 18 -12.43 2.26 0.48
CA SER A 18 -11.97 2.62 -0.87
C SER A 18 -11.13 3.90 -0.93
N ALA A 19 -11.38 4.85 -0.02
CA ALA A 19 -10.58 6.08 0.10
C ALA A 19 -9.08 5.86 0.40
N ILE A 20 -8.71 4.74 1.03
CA ILE A 20 -7.29 4.43 1.37
C ILE A 20 -6.56 3.67 0.27
N SER A 21 -7.20 3.43 -0.88
CA SER A 21 -6.53 2.84 -2.04
C SER A 21 -5.31 3.68 -2.42
N VAL A 22 -4.21 3.03 -2.80
CA VAL A 22 -3.00 3.70 -3.25
C VAL A 22 -3.23 4.33 -4.62
N VAL A 23 -3.85 3.60 -5.54
CA VAL A 23 -4.22 4.11 -6.88
C VAL A 23 -5.70 3.83 -7.12
N ARG A 24 -6.39 4.82 -7.69
CA ARG A 24 -7.79 4.75 -8.08
C ARG A 24 -7.93 5.19 -9.54
N PHE A 25 -8.71 4.46 -10.32
CA PHE A 25 -9.02 4.85 -11.70
C PHE A 25 -10.36 4.26 -12.16
N LYS A 26 -10.97 4.86 -13.18
CA LYS A 26 -12.21 4.35 -13.78
C LYS A 26 -11.90 3.46 -14.99
N GLY A 27 -12.65 2.38 -15.21
CA GLY A 27 -12.39 1.50 -16.35
C GLY A 27 -13.32 0.31 -16.47
N ILE A 28 -12.97 -0.60 -17.40
CA ILE A 28 -13.64 -1.87 -17.72
C ILE A 28 -15.02 -1.72 -18.37
N ILE A 29 -16.03 -1.17 -17.68
CA ILE A 29 -17.41 -1.14 -18.21
C ILE A 29 -17.73 0.27 -18.69
N PRO A 30 -17.87 0.52 -20.00
CA PRO A 30 -18.31 1.83 -20.49
C PRO A 30 -19.77 2.07 -20.12
N ALA A 31 -20.11 3.30 -19.73
CA ALA A 31 -21.47 3.73 -19.43
C ALA A 31 -22.36 3.73 -20.68
N ASP A 32 -21.76 3.99 -21.83
CA ASP A 32 -22.38 3.87 -23.14
C ASP A 32 -21.37 3.22 -24.09
N LYS A 33 -21.79 2.17 -24.80
CA LYS A 33 -20.95 1.49 -25.80
C LYS A 33 -20.61 2.40 -27.00
N SER A 34 -21.40 3.45 -27.23
CA SER A 34 -21.23 4.38 -28.35
C SER A 34 -20.35 5.59 -28.02
N THR A 35 -20.16 5.93 -26.74
CA THR A 35 -19.29 7.03 -26.29
C THR A 35 -18.11 6.49 -25.49
N PRO A 36 -16.93 6.33 -26.09
CA PRO A 36 -15.74 5.94 -25.34
C PRO A 36 -15.41 7.02 -24.29
N GLY A 37 -15.09 6.59 -23.07
CA GLY A 37 -14.51 7.44 -22.03
C GLY A 37 -15.31 7.60 -20.74
N ASN A 38 -16.62 7.33 -20.74
CA ASN A 38 -17.35 7.27 -19.46
C ASN A 38 -17.41 5.82 -18.97
N TYR A 39 -16.91 5.54 -17.76
CA TYR A 39 -16.90 4.19 -17.19
C TYR A 39 -17.73 4.10 -15.90
N LEU A 40 -18.49 3.01 -15.77
CA LEU A 40 -19.35 2.73 -14.62
C LEU A 40 -18.59 2.17 -13.42
N VAL A 41 -17.46 1.48 -13.66
CA VAL A 41 -16.69 0.81 -12.62
C VAL A 41 -15.49 1.64 -12.23
N THR A 42 -15.30 1.79 -10.92
CA THR A 42 -14.08 2.35 -10.34
C THR A 42 -13.22 1.21 -9.79
N LEU A 43 -11.97 1.18 -10.20
CA LEU A 43 -10.96 0.25 -9.75
C LEU A 43 -10.09 0.88 -8.67
N HIS A 44 -9.73 0.06 -7.69
CA HIS A 44 -8.97 0.44 -6.50
C HIS A 44 -7.81 -0.50 -6.31
N TRP A 45 -6.61 0.05 -6.25
CA TRP A 45 -5.42 -0.71 -5.90
C TRP A 45 -5.07 -0.52 -4.43
N PHE A 46 -5.01 -1.63 -3.70
CA PHE A 46 -4.51 -1.73 -2.33
C PHE A 46 -3.20 -2.51 -2.30
N LEU A 47 -2.48 -2.44 -1.16
CA LEU A 47 -1.18 -3.07 -0.95
C LEU A 47 -1.00 -4.42 -1.67
N ASN A 48 -1.91 -5.37 -1.49
CA ASN A 48 -1.88 -6.72 -2.09
C ASN A 48 -3.22 -7.14 -2.72
N ALA A 49 -4.12 -6.19 -2.95
CA ALA A 49 -5.47 -6.47 -3.42
C ALA A 49 -5.89 -5.48 -4.49
N PHE A 50 -6.71 -5.96 -5.41
CA PHE A 50 -7.28 -5.15 -6.48
C PHE A 50 -8.80 -5.20 -6.35
N GLY A 51 -9.40 -4.06 -6.03
CA GLY A 51 -10.84 -3.91 -5.81
C GLY A 51 -11.56 -3.24 -6.95
N TRP A 52 -12.86 -3.47 -7.04
CA TRP A 52 -13.76 -2.73 -7.91
C TRP A 52 -15.04 -2.34 -7.16
N GLU A 53 -15.60 -1.19 -7.52
CA GLU A 53 -16.86 -0.70 -6.98
C GLU A 53 -17.70 -0.03 -8.08
N TYR A 54 -19.01 0.01 -7.85
CA TYR A 54 -19.97 0.75 -8.67
C TYR A 54 -20.37 2.01 -7.90
N PRO A 55 -19.95 3.23 -8.31
CA PRO A 55 -20.29 4.46 -7.60
C PRO A 55 -21.79 4.74 -7.50
N THR A 56 -22.58 4.16 -8.41
CA THR A 56 -24.05 4.27 -8.46
C THR A 56 -24.68 2.88 -8.53
N ALA A 57 -24.35 2.05 -7.55
CA ALA A 57 -24.77 0.65 -7.54
C ALA A 57 -26.28 0.47 -7.40
N SER A 58 -26.87 -0.28 -8.31
CA SER A 58 -28.18 -0.92 -8.12
C SER A 58 -28.04 -2.24 -7.36
N TRP A 59 -29.15 -2.81 -6.87
CA TRP A 59 -29.15 -4.01 -6.02
C TRP A 59 -28.58 -5.27 -6.69
N ASP A 60 -28.48 -5.28 -8.01
CA ASP A 60 -27.91 -6.33 -8.86
C ASP A 60 -26.40 -6.15 -9.13
N GLN A 61 -25.80 -5.02 -8.72
CA GLN A 61 -24.39 -4.71 -8.91
C GLN A 61 -23.59 -4.96 -7.64
N SER A 62 -22.57 -5.81 -7.73
CA SER A 62 -21.67 -6.13 -6.61
C SER A 62 -20.30 -5.48 -6.79
N SER A 63 -19.81 -4.88 -5.71
CA SER A 63 -18.40 -4.54 -5.52
C SER A 63 -17.63 -5.75 -5.01
N GLY A 64 -16.32 -5.78 -5.22
CA GLY A 64 -15.50 -6.89 -4.73
C GLY A 64 -14.01 -6.60 -4.78
N ILE A 65 -13.24 -7.57 -4.30
CA ILE A 65 -11.79 -7.51 -4.21
C ILE A 65 -11.18 -8.83 -4.70
N ILE A 66 -10.07 -8.72 -5.42
CA ILE A 66 -9.22 -9.83 -5.81
C ILE A 66 -7.96 -9.74 -4.97
N TYR A 67 -7.76 -10.72 -4.09
CA TYR A 67 -6.52 -10.87 -3.36
C TYR A 67 -5.50 -11.58 -4.22
N ASN A 68 -4.29 -11.03 -4.32
CA ASN A 68 -3.19 -11.74 -4.90
C ASN A 68 -2.54 -12.60 -3.80
N MET A 69 -2.96 -13.87 -3.75
CA MET A 69 -2.51 -14.87 -2.79
C MET A 69 -1.56 -15.87 -3.48
N ASN A 70 -0.25 -15.71 -3.30
CA ASN A 70 0.74 -16.72 -3.64
C ASN A 70 1.02 -17.65 -2.44
N GLY A 71 0.04 -18.49 -2.08
CA GLY A 71 0.19 -19.50 -1.03
C GLY A 71 -0.22 -19.01 0.37
N LEU A 72 0.52 -19.46 1.41
CA LEU A 72 0.26 -19.15 2.83
C LEU A 72 0.62 -17.70 3.22
N THR A 73 1.40 -17.03 2.39
CA THR A 73 1.71 -15.60 2.54
C THR A 73 0.88 -14.81 1.53
N PRO A 74 0.39 -13.60 1.90
CA PRO A 74 -0.16 -12.65 0.95
C PRO A 74 0.97 -12.11 0.07
N GLY A 75 1.53 -12.96 -0.79
CA GLY A 75 2.52 -12.59 -1.80
C GLY A 75 1.79 -12.38 -3.11
N GLY A 76 2.08 -11.27 -3.80
CA GLY A 76 1.35 -11.03 -5.02
C GLY A 76 1.67 -9.70 -5.65
N ALA A 77 2.60 -9.71 -6.60
CA ALA A 77 2.80 -8.55 -7.44
C ALA A 77 1.57 -8.33 -8.32
N ILE A 78 1.07 -7.11 -8.39
CA ILE A 78 -0.01 -6.78 -9.32
C ILE A 78 0.50 -6.98 -10.74
N THR A 79 -0.28 -7.66 -11.54
CA THR A 79 0.08 -8.11 -12.87
C THR A 79 -0.92 -7.54 -13.86
N LEU A 80 -0.58 -6.42 -14.51
CA LEU A 80 -1.45 -5.77 -15.49
C LEU A 80 -1.08 -6.23 -16.91
N PRO A 81 -2.05 -6.45 -17.82
CA PRO A 81 -3.50 -6.32 -17.64
C PRO A 81 -4.20 -7.56 -17.07
N ARG A 82 -3.46 -8.61 -16.71
CA ARG A 82 -4.01 -9.89 -16.24
C ARG A 82 -5.02 -9.76 -15.09
N ASP A 83 -4.70 -8.96 -14.07
CA ASP A 83 -5.59 -8.76 -12.92
C ASP A 83 -6.88 -8.03 -13.33
N LEU A 84 -6.84 -7.20 -14.38
CA LEU A 84 -8.04 -6.55 -14.95
C LEU A 84 -8.94 -7.56 -15.66
N VAL A 85 -8.36 -8.55 -16.33
CA VAL A 85 -9.11 -9.67 -16.92
C VAL A 85 -9.79 -10.50 -15.82
N ALA A 86 -9.10 -10.74 -14.71
CA ALA A 86 -9.70 -11.42 -13.56
C ALA A 86 -10.89 -10.63 -12.97
N VAL A 87 -10.81 -9.30 -12.92
CA VAL A 87 -11.95 -8.44 -12.54
C VAL A 87 -13.08 -8.56 -13.57
N ALA A 88 -12.80 -8.49 -14.87
CA ALA A 88 -13.83 -8.65 -15.91
C ALA A 88 -14.57 -9.99 -15.81
N GLN A 89 -13.87 -11.07 -15.50
CA GLN A 89 -14.46 -12.39 -15.26
C GLN A 89 -15.39 -12.37 -14.03
N ARG A 90 -15.00 -11.70 -12.94
CA ARG A 90 -15.85 -11.53 -11.74
C ARG A 90 -17.08 -10.67 -12.01
N LEU A 91 -16.93 -9.65 -12.86
CA LEU A 91 -18.02 -8.82 -13.37
C LEU A 91 -18.90 -9.55 -14.39
N LYS A 92 -18.60 -10.81 -14.73
CA LYS A 92 -19.33 -11.66 -15.69
C LYS A 92 -19.45 -11.04 -17.08
N LEU A 93 -18.42 -10.31 -17.51
CA LEU A 93 -18.37 -9.77 -18.87
C LEU A 93 -18.21 -10.91 -19.89
N PRO A 94 -18.77 -10.76 -21.11
CA PRO A 94 -18.55 -11.71 -22.19
C PRO A 94 -17.05 -11.89 -22.48
N ALA A 95 -16.64 -13.12 -22.82
CA ALA A 95 -15.24 -13.38 -23.13
C ALA A 95 -14.72 -12.53 -24.31
N THR A 96 -15.58 -12.14 -25.25
CA THR A 96 -15.24 -11.27 -26.39
C THR A 96 -14.78 -9.87 -25.95
N ASP A 97 -15.09 -9.45 -24.73
CA ASP A 97 -14.66 -8.16 -24.20
C ASP A 97 -13.17 -8.15 -23.84
N TYR A 98 -12.57 -9.30 -23.47
CA TYR A 98 -11.21 -9.36 -22.93
C TYR A 98 -10.29 -10.42 -23.57
N ALA A 99 -10.80 -11.25 -24.49
CA ALA A 99 -10.04 -12.34 -25.14
C ALA A 99 -8.85 -11.89 -26.01
N CYS A 100 -8.78 -10.60 -26.36
CA CYS A 100 -7.62 -10.03 -27.05
C CYS A 100 -6.38 -9.86 -26.15
N LEU A 101 -6.54 -10.03 -24.83
CA LEU A 101 -5.43 -9.97 -23.87
C LEU A 101 -4.97 -11.38 -23.48
N PRO A 102 -3.65 -11.59 -23.32
CA PRO A 102 -3.10 -12.88 -22.96
C PRO A 102 -3.47 -13.23 -21.52
N THR A 103 -3.90 -14.46 -21.30
CA THR A 103 -4.07 -15.04 -19.96
C THR A 103 -3.25 -16.33 -19.87
N ASP A 104 -2.96 -16.81 -18.66
CA ASP A 104 -2.15 -18.04 -18.44
C ASP A 104 -2.65 -19.29 -19.18
N ARG A 105 -3.89 -19.27 -19.67
CA ARG A 105 -4.53 -20.41 -20.33
C ARG A 105 -4.91 -20.16 -21.79
N GLN A 106 -4.73 -18.94 -22.32
CA GLN A 106 -5.19 -18.58 -23.66
C GLN A 106 -4.17 -17.72 -24.40
N THR A 107 -3.81 -18.16 -25.61
CA THR A 107 -3.18 -17.33 -26.62
C THR A 107 -4.13 -16.20 -27.02
N MET A 108 -3.61 -15.01 -27.36
CA MET A 108 -4.43 -13.89 -27.82
C MET A 108 -5.34 -14.33 -28.97
N THR A 109 -6.65 -14.15 -28.83
CA THR A 109 -7.62 -14.48 -29.88
C THR A 109 -8.35 -13.22 -30.31
N GLY A 110 -7.98 -12.70 -31.48
CA GLY A 110 -8.76 -11.68 -32.18
C GLY A 110 -8.79 -10.29 -31.53
N TRP A 111 -9.93 -9.63 -31.66
CA TRP A 111 -10.20 -8.24 -31.31
C TRP A 111 -11.07 -8.21 -30.05
N CYS A 112 -10.89 -7.18 -29.19
CA CYS A 112 -11.80 -6.97 -28.07
C CYS A 112 -12.95 -6.07 -28.49
N ASP A 113 -14.19 -6.48 -28.20
CA ASP A 113 -15.39 -5.64 -28.39
C ASP A 113 -15.40 -4.45 -27.41
N ASN A 114 -14.71 -4.61 -26.28
CA ASN A 114 -14.62 -3.60 -25.24
C ASN A 114 -13.45 -2.63 -25.51
N ALA A 115 -13.78 -1.36 -25.70
CA ALA A 115 -12.82 -0.28 -25.96
C ALA A 115 -11.72 -0.17 -24.89
N PHE A 116 -12.02 -0.48 -23.61
CA PHE A 116 -11.04 -0.48 -22.54
C PHE A 116 -9.94 -1.52 -22.80
N PHE A 117 -10.32 -2.79 -22.99
CA PHE A 117 -9.36 -3.87 -23.22
C PHE A 117 -8.69 -3.78 -24.60
N ALA A 118 -9.39 -3.25 -25.60
CA ALA A 118 -8.81 -2.93 -26.89
C ALA A 118 -7.66 -1.91 -26.77
N ALA A 119 -7.80 -0.87 -25.94
CA ALA A 119 -6.73 0.09 -25.67
C ALA A 119 -5.51 -0.58 -25.00
N TRP A 120 -5.74 -1.48 -24.03
CA TRP A 120 -4.67 -2.29 -23.42
C TRP A 120 -3.92 -3.14 -24.46
N ALA A 121 -4.65 -3.82 -25.35
CA ALA A 121 -4.06 -4.64 -26.41
C ALA A 121 -3.30 -3.81 -27.46
N ALA A 122 -3.77 -2.60 -27.76
CA ALA A 122 -3.15 -1.67 -28.70
C ALA A 122 -1.96 -0.89 -28.12
N SER A 123 -1.76 -0.96 -26.80
CA SER A 123 -0.73 -0.18 -26.11
C SER A 123 0.67 -0.47 -26.68
N PRO A 124 1.55 0.54 -26.78
CA PRO A 124 2.92 0.35 -27.28
C PRO A 124 3.70 -0.69 -26.46
N LEU A 125 3.42 -0.80 -25.16
CA LEU A 125 4.03 -1.77 -24.25
C LEU A 125 3.71 -3.21 -24.66
N GLN A 126 2.45 -3.48 -25.02
CA GLN A 126 2.03 -4.79 -25.51
C GLN A 126 2.64 -5.13 -26.88
N ARG A 127 2.96 -4.12 -27.70
CA ARG A 127 3.63 -4.33 -29.01
C ARG A 127 5.09 -4.72 -28.89
N VAL A 128 5.79 -4.19 -27.88
CA VAL A 128 7.22 -4.48 -27.65
C VAL A 128 7.40 -5.81 -26.91
N ALA A 129 6.49 -6.16 -26.01
CA ALA A 129 6.56 -7.38 -25.21
C ALA A 129 5.16 -8.01 -25.00
N PRO A 130 4.60 -8.68 -26.02
CA PRO A 130 3.19 -9.12 -26.06
C PRO A 130 2.81 -10.17 -25.02
N MET A 131 3.79 -10.82 -24.38
CA MET A 131 3.54 -11.80 -23.30
C MET A 131 3.90 -11.28 -21.91
N THR A 132 4.47 -10.08 -21.77
CA THR A 132 4.88 -9.59 -20.44
C THR A 132 3.75 -8.79 -19.84
N SER A 133 3.08 -9.37 -18.85
CA SER A 133 2.28 -8.55 -17.94
C SER A 133 3.21 -7.67 -17.11
N ALA A 134 2.87 -6.39 -16.95
CA ALA A 134 3.59 -5.48 -16.08
C ALA A 134 3.41 -5.91 -14.62
N ARG A 135 4.51 -6.25 -13.97
CA ARG A 135 4.54 -6.80 -12.62
C ARG A 135 4.97 -5.75 -11.60
N PHE A 136 4.05 -5.33 -10.75
CA PHE A 136 4.30 -4.36 -9.67
C PHE A 136 4.45 -5.11 -8.34
N GLY A 137 5.71 -5.33 -7.95
CA GLY A 137 6.04 -6.04 -6.71
C GLY A 137 5.55 -5.33 -5.45
N THR A 138 4.82 -6.06 -4.62
CA THR A 138 4.21 -5.60 -3.36
C THR A 138 4.97 -6.09 -2.13
N GLU A 139 5.98 -6.94 -2.32
CA GLU A 139 6.75 -7.59 -1.25
C GLU A 139 7.44 -6.58 -0.33
N LEU A 140 8.18 -5.62 -0.89
CA LEU A 140 8.88 -4.61 -0.08
C LEU A 140 7.91 -3.70 0.70
N PRO A 141 6.83 -3.16 0.09
CA PRO A 141 5.76 -2.50 0.83
C PRO A 141 5.16 -3.36 1.96
N LEU A 142 4.93 -4.65 1.71
CA LEU A 142 4.37 -5.57 2.67
C LEU A 142 5.32 -5.83 3.85
N TRP A 143 6.61 -6.06 3.57
CA TRP A 143 7.64 -6.17 4.60
C TRP A 143 7.74 -4.89 5.43
N ALA A 144 7.72 -3.72 4.80
CA ALA A 144 7.72 -2.44 5.51
C ALA A 144 6.51 -2.31 6.44
N TYR A 145 5.33 -2.78 6.01
CA TYR A 145 4.14 -2.82 6.87
C TYR A 145 4.30 -3.78 8.06
N TYR A 146 4.83 -4.98 7.84
CA TYR A 146 5.11 -5.93 8.94
C TYR A 146 6.14 -5.38 9.93
N PHE A 147 7.18 -4.71 9.45
CA PHE A 147 8.15 -4.04 10.31
C PHE A 147 7.52 -2.89 11.09
N ALA A 148 6.62 -2.11 10.47
CA ALA A 148 5.90 -1.03 11.14
C ALA A 148 5.03 -1.58 12.29
N VAL A 149 4.20 -2.60 12.03
CA VAL A 149 3.40 -3.26 13.06
C VAL A 149 4.27 -3.83 14.18
N SER A 150 5.37 -4.51 13.83
CA SER A 150 6.31 -5.07 14.82
C SER A 150 6.96 -3.98 15.67
N ALA A 151 7.33 -2.84 15.06
CA ALA A 151 7.91 -1.71 15.78
C ALA A 151 6.91 -1.08 16.76
N LEU A 152 5.62 -0.97 16.38
CA LEU A 152 4.57 -0.51 17.29
C LEU A 152 4.37 -1.48 18.46
N LEU A 153 4.34 -2.78 18.20
CA LEU A 153 4.27 -3.79 19.25
C LEU A 153 5.48 -3.69 20.19
N ALA A 154 6.68 -3.47 19.66
CA ALA A 154 7.88 -3.27 20.46
C ALA A 154 7.78 -2.03 21.36
N VAL A 155 7.22 -0.92 20.87
CA VAL A 155 6.94 0.27 21.68
C VAL A 155 5.95 -0.02 22.80
N LEU A 156 4.85 -0.73 22.50
CA LEU A 156 3.84 -1.09 23.51
C LEU A 156 4.44 -1.99 24.59
N VAL A 157 5.25 -2.98 24.20
CA VAL A 157 5.98 -3.85 25.13
C VAL A 157 6.96 -3.05 25.96
N GLN A 158 7.68 -2.09 25.37
CA GLN A 158 8.61 -1.24 26.10
C GLN A 158 7.88 -0.36 27.14
N GLU A 159 6.77 0.29 26.78
CA GLU A 159 5.99 1.09 27.74
C GLU A 159 5.42 0.21 28.87
N ALA A 160 4.99 -1.01 28.55
CA ALA A 160 4.59 -2.01 29.54
C ALA A 160 5.75 -2.39 30.47
N MET A 161 6.96 -2.59 29.93
CA MET A 161 8.16 -2.89 30.71
C MET A 161 8.55 -1.74 31.63
N PHE A 162 8.50 -0.48 31.17
CA PHE A 162 8.73 0.68 32.03
C PHE A 162 7.76 0.74 33.20
N ARG A 163 6.50 0.33 33.00
CA ARG A 163 5.46 0.38 34.02
C ARG A 163 5.54 -0.78 35.02
N TRP A 164 5.85 -1.99 34.56
CA TRP A 164 5.72 -3.21 35.37
C TRP A 164 7.05 -3.87 35.75
N TRP A 165 8.07 -3.80 34.89
CA TRP A 165 9.37 -4.45 35.10
C TRP A 165 10.54 -3.59 34.59
N PRO A 166 10.80 -2.42 35.20
CA PRO A 166 11.85 -1.51 34.73
C PRO A 166 13.25 -2.14 34.80
N ASP A 167 13.48 -3.07 35.72
CA ASP A 167 14.75 -3.78 35.87
C ASP A 167 15.09 -4.69 34.67
N ALA A 168 14.09 -5.14 33.91
CA ALA A 168 14.30 -5.97 32.72
C ALA A 168 14.87 -5.19 31.53
N LEU A 169 14.86 -3.85 31.58
CA LEU A 169 15.41 -2.97 30.53
C LEU A 169 16.90 -2.65 30.73
N ARG A 170 17.51 -3.15 31.81
CA ARG A 170 18.94 -2.99 32.09
C ARG A 170 19.75 -3.81 31.08
N CYS A 171 20.71 -3.17 30.41
CA CYS A 171 21.58 -3.85 29.44
C CYS A 171 23.03 -3.41 29.58
N ARG A 172 23.95 -4.32 29.22
CA ARG A 172 25.36 -3.99 28.99
C ARG A 172 25.54 -3.46 27.57
N CYS A 173 25.54 -2.15 27.44
CA CYS A 173 25.79 -1.49 26.17
C CYS A 173 27.24 -1.72 25.70
N PRO A 174 27.48 -2.06 24.42
CA PRO A 174 28.83 -2.11 23.88
C PRO A 174 29.52 -0.75 24.02
N ARG A 175 30.80 -0.76 24.41
CA ARG A 175 31.57 0.46 24.74
C ARG A 175 31.66 1.46 23.57
N PHE A 176 31.56 0.97 22.33
CA PHE A 176 31.58 1.80 21.12
C PHE A 176 30.27 2.59 20.89
N MET A 177 29.16 2.20 21.52
CA MET A 177 27.88 2.92 21.41
C MET A 177 27.75 4.09 22.40
N GLY A 178 28.72 4.32 23.30
CA GLY A 178 28.80 5.53 24.12
C GLY A 178 27.48 5.99 24.76
N GLY A 179 27.04 7.21 24.42
CA GLY A 179 25.75 7.80 24.84
C GLY A 179 24.54 7.40 23.99
N TRP A 180 24.75 6.66 22.89
CA TRP A 180 23.75 6.25 21.91
C TRP A 180 23.12 4.89 22.22
N CYS A 181 23.30 4.37 23.44
CA CYS A 181 22.71 3.09 23.80
C CYS A 181 21.20 3.21 24.00
N PRO A 182 20.38 2.38 23.33
CA PRO A 182 18.93 2.41 23.45
C PRO A 182 18.38 1.75 24.73
N CYS A 183 19.24 1.39 25.67
CA CYS A 183 18.87 0.65 26.87
C CYS A 183 19.31 1.37 28.16
N LEU A 184 18.69 1.00 29.28
CA LEU A 184 19.09 1.47 30.60
C LEU A 184 20.46 0.88 30.96
N LYS A 185 21.45 1.72 31.27
CA LYS A 185 22.79 1.24 31.63
C LYS A 185 22.77 0.58 33.01
N GLU A 186 23.57 -0.47 33.19
CA GLU A 186 23.79 -1.05 34.53
C GLU A 186 24.32 0.03 35.49
N GLY A 187 23.57 0.29 36.57
CA GLY A 187 23.92 1.29 37.59
C GLY A 187 23.34 2.69 37.38
N GLU A 188 22.61 2.95 36.28
CA GLU A 188 21.88 4.20 36.05
C GLU A 188 20.52 4.16 36.77
N GLU A 189 20.17 5.22 37.51
CA GLU A 189 18.86 5.32 38.17
C GLU A 189 17.75 5.53 37.12
N VAL A 190 16.62 4.84 37.32
CA VAL A 190 15.43 4.97 36.47
C VAL A 190 14.77 6.33 36.76
N SER A 191 15.26 7.37 36.11
CA SER A 191 14.69 8.71 36.16
C SER A 191 13.83 8.98 34.93
N ALA A 192 12.89 9.93 35.05
CA ALA A 192 12.02 10.33 33.94
C ALA A 192 12.82 10.75 32.69
N ALA A 193 13.93 11.48 32.88
CA ALA A 193 14.80 11.92 31.79
C ALA A 193 15.46 10.76 31.03
N VAL A 194 15.82 9.68 31.72
CA VAL A 194 16.42 8.48 31.10
C VAL A 194 15.37 7.70 30.30
N CYS A 195 14.16 7.55 30.87
CA CYS A 195 13.03 6.95 30.16
C CYS A 195 12.65 7.75 28.90
N ASP A 196 12.61 9.08 29.00
CA ASP A 196 12.27 9.94 27.88
C ASP A 196 13.32 9.88 26.77
N ARG A 197 14.62 9.82 27.11
CA ARG A 197 15.70 9.56 26.13
C ARG A 197 15.52 8.25 25.37
N ILE A 198 15.19 7.16 26.08
CA ILE A 198 14.98 5.84 25.47
C ILE A 198 13.73 5.84 24.58
N ARG A 199 12.63 6.46 25.03
CA ARG A 199 11.41 6.66 24.25
C ARG A 199 11.70 7.41 22.96
N LEU A 200 12.44 8.52 23.06
CA LEU A 200 12.82 9.36 21.94
C LEU A 200 13.54 8.57 20.84
N TRP A 201 14.47 7.72 21.24
CA TRP A 201 15.24 6.88 20.32
C TRP A 201 14.36 5.85 19.61
N MET A 202 13.50 5.17 20.37
CA MET A 202 12.56 4.18 19.84
C MET A 202 11.50 4.81 18.96
N TYR A 203 10.95 5.96 19.34
CA TYR A 203 10.02 6.72 18.51
C TYR A 203 10.69 7.20 17.22
N GLY A 204 11.99 7.54 17.25
CA GLY A 204 12.77 7.84 16.05
C GLY A 204 12.89 6.65 15.08
N ILE A 205 13.18 5.45 15.59
CA ILE A 205 13.19 4.23 14.77
C ILE A 205 11.82 3.92 14.22
N VAL A 206 10.79 3.96 15.07
CA VAL A 206 9.41 3.67 14.69
C VAL A 206 8.97 4.67 13.61
N ALA A 207 9.24 5.95 13.80
CA ALA A 207 9.00 6.99 12.81
C ALA A 207 9.64 6.66 11.46
N PHE A 208 10.93 6.30 11.46
CA PHE A 208 11.62 5.93 10.23
C PHE A 208 10.95 4.74 9.51
N VAL A 209 10.69 3.65 10.24
CA VAL A 209 10.05 2.44 9.69
C VAL A 209 8.63 2.76 9.17
N TYR A 210 7.87 3.57 9.91
CA TYR A 210 6.52 3.99 9.53
C TYR A 210 6.50 4.92 8.32
N SER A 211 7.56 5.69 8.05
CA SER A 211 7.66 6.48 6.82
C SER A 211 8.02 5.64 5.60
N ALA A 212 8.80 4.57 5.78
CA ALA A 212 9.26 3.74 4.67
C ALA A 212 8.11 3.04 3.93
N ALA A 213 7.07 2.61 4.66
CA ALA A 213 5.91 1.95 4.10
C ALA A 213 5.08 2.83 3.12
N PRO A 214 4.57 4.02 3.52
CA PRO A 214 3.83 4.91 2.63
C PRO A 214 4.69 5.45 1.49
N VAL A 215 6.00 5.70 1.70
CA VAL A 215 6.91 6.10 0.61
C VAL A 215 7.01 5.00 -0.44
N SER A 216 7.27 3.78 -0.01
CA SER A 216 7.39 2.64 -0.90
C SER A 216 6.10 2.39 -1.68
N LEU A 217 4.94 2.45 -1.01
CA LEU A 217 3.62 2.37 -1.64
C LEU A 217 3.38 3.52 -2.63
N GLY A 218 3.72 4.75 -2.26
CA GLY A 218 3.57 5.92 -3.10
C GLY A 218 4.40 5.84 -4.37
N LEU A 219 5.67 5.43 -4.28
CA LEU A 219 6.54 5.22 -5.43
C LEU A 219 5.98 4.13 -6.37
N ARG A 220 5.44 3.05 -5.82
CA ARG A 220 4.78 2.01 -6.62
C ARG A 220 3.48 2.51 -7.25
N GLY A 221 2.71 3.33 -6.53
CA GLY A 221 1.52 3.99 -7.06
C GLY A 221 1.83 4.91 -8.23
N LEU A 222 2.89 5.72 -8.12
CA LEU A 222 3.38 6.56 -9.21
C LEU A 222 3.80 5.72 -10.43
N ALA A 223 4.49 4.61 -10.22
CA ALA A 223 4.86 3.70 -11.32
C ALA A 223 3.63 3.10 -12.02
N ILE A 224 2.58 2.76 -11.27
CA ILE A 224 1.30 2.30 -11.84
C ILE A 224 0.60 3.43 -12.59
N LEU A 225 0.54 4.64 -12.04
CA LEU A 225 -0.06 5.79 -12.71
C LEU A 225 0.64 6.10 -14.03
N GLN A 226 1.97 6.10 -14.05
CA GLN A 226 2.75 6.24 -15.27
C GLN A 226 2.44 5.13 -16.26
N HIS A 227 2.34 3.88 -15.81
CA HIS A 227 2.00 2.76 -16.67
C HIS A 227 0.59 2.92 -17.29
N LEU A 228 -0.40 3.31 -16.48
CA LEU A 228 -1.76 3.57 -16.92
C LEU A 228 -1.83 4.70 -17.94
N ASP A 229 -1.05 5.77 -17.76
CA ASP A 229 -0.95 6.88 -18.70
C ASP A 229 -0.37 6.43 -20.06
N HIS A 230 0.65 5.56 -20.04
CA HIS A 230 1.25 5.00 -21.27
C HIS A 230 0.32 4.05 -22.03
N VAL A 231 -0.65 3.43 -21.36
CA VAL A 231 -1.68 2.62 -22.04
C VAL A 231 -2.62 3.51 -22.84
N GLY A 232 -2.88 4.74 -22.38
CA GLY A 232 -3.64 5.73 -23.14
C GLY A 232 -5.13 5.40 -23.28
N VAL A 233 -5.75 4.78 -22.25
CA VAL A 233 -7.20 4.57 -22.24
C VAL A 233 -7.91 5.93 -22.12
N PRO A 234 -8.81 6.29 -23.05
CA PRO A 234 -9.54 7.56 -23.00
C PRO A 234 -10.31 7.73 -21.70
N ASP A 235 -10.23 8.90 -21.06
CA ASP A 235 -10.94 9.27 -19.82
C ASP A 235 -10.76 8.30 -18.63
N MET A 236 -9.69 7.51 -18.66
CA MET A 236 -9.22 6.75 -17.51
C MET A 236 -8.56 7.71 -16.52
N HIS A 237 -9.39 8.38 -15.71
CA HIS A 237 -8.93 9.33 -14.69
C HIS A 237 -8.22 8.61 -13.52
N ALA A 238 -6.95 8.27 -13.72
CA ALA A 238 -6.11 7.62 -12.72
C ALA A 238 -5.47 8.64 -11.78
N HIS A 239 -5.57 8.40 -10.48
CA HIS A 239 -4.99 9.27 -9.44
C HIS A 239 -4.65 8.49 -8.18
N ILE A 240 -3.82 9.08 -7.32
CA ILE A 240 -3.57 8.52 -5.97
C ILE A 240 -4.81 8.75 -5.10
N GLY A 241 -5.20 7.75 -4.32
CA GLY A 241 -6.35 7.89 -3.41
C GLY A 241 -6.14 8.98 -2.36
N SER A 242 -7.17 9.81 -2.15
CA SER A 242 -7.09 10.95 -1.24
C SER A 242 -6.89 10.52 0.22
N GLY A 243 -7.55 9.45 0.67
CA GLY A 243 -7.37 8.91 2.02
C GLY A 243 -5.96 8.37 2.24
N PHE A 244 -5.35 7.74 1.22
CA PHE A 244 -3.94 7.34 1.27
C PHE A 244 -3.01 8.54 1.43
N LEU A 245 -3.24 9.63 0.69
CA LEU A 245 -2.46 10.87 0.80
C LEU A 245 -2.59 11.51 2.17
N VAL A 246 -3.81 11.62 2.70
CA VAL A 246 -4.07 12.19 4.03
C VAL A 246 -3.40 11.36 5.13
N LEU A 247 -3.54 10.03 5.09
CA LEU A 247 -2.90 9.14 6.07
C LEU A 247 -1.36 9.20 5.98
N SER A 248 -0.82 9.23 4.77
CA SER A 248 0.62 9.37 4.56
C SER A 248 1.13 10.71 5.10
N ALA A 249 0.47 11.82 4.75
CA ALA A 249 0.81 13.15 5.23
C ALA A 249 0.70 13.27 6.76
N ALA A 250 -0.33 12.70 7.37
CA ALA A 250 -0.49 12.67 8.83
C ALA A 250 0.65 11.90 9.50
N THR A 251 1.04 10.74 8.93
CA THR A 251 2.16 9.94 9.42
C THR A 251 3.46 10.75 9.33
N PHE A 252 3.73 11.38 8.19
CA PHE A 252 4.89 12.25 8.01
C PHE A 252 4.90 13.45 8.97
N GLY A 253 3.77 14.10 9.16
CA GLY A 253 3.63 15.21 10.10
C GLY A 253 3.94 14.80 11.53
N ALA A 254 3.42 13.64 11.97
CA ALA A 254 3.72 13.09 13.29
C ALA A 254 5.22 12.82 13.48
N ILE A 255 5.90 12.33 12.44
CA ILE A 255 7.34 12.06 12.46
C ILE A 255 8.16 13.35 12.58
N VAL A 256 7.84 14.37 11.79
CA VAL A 256 8.53 15.67 11.83
C VAL A 256 8.34 16.33 13.19
N LEU A 257 7.14 16.27 13.75
CA LEU A 257 6.86 16.76 15.11
C LEU A 257 7.67 16.01 16.16
N ALA A 258 7.72 14.67 16.09
CA ALA A 258 8.55 13.88 16.99
C ALA A 258 10.04 14.26 16.88
N GLY A 259 10.56 14.41 15.66
CA GLY A 259 11.92 14.87 15.39
C GLY A 259 12.24 16.25 15.95
N ALA A 260 11.32 17.21 15.81
CA ALA A 260 11.48 18.55 16.36
C ALA A 260 11.50 18.53 17.90
N CYS A 261 10.63 17.72 18.53
CA CYS A 261 10.66 17.52 19.98
C CYS A 261 11.99 16.90 20.45
N VAL A 262 12.59 16.00 19.66
CA VAL A 262 13.93 15.44 19.93
C VAL A 262 15.00 16.54 19.91
N GLY A 263 15.04 17.33 18.83
CA GLY A 263 16.07 18.34 18.62
C GLY A 263 16.07 19.46 19.65
N VAL A 264 14.91 19.77 20.23
CA VAL A 264 14.76 20.77 21.30
C VAL A 264 15.14 20.20 22.68
N MET A 265 15.05 18.88 22.87
CA MET A 265 15.37 18.21 24.14
C MET A 265 16.83 17.76 24.29
N ILE A 266 17.68 17.94 23.27
CA ILE A 266 19.13 17.77 23.40
C ILE A 266 19.70 19.18 23.68
N PRO A 267 19.96 19.56 24.94
CA PRO A 267 20.71 20.78 25.19
C PRO A 267 22.14 20.54 24.67
N ASP A 268 22.71 21.54 24.02
CA ASP A 268 24.14 21.61 23.69
C ASP A 268 24.96 21.10 24.88
N SER A 269 25.61 19.95 24.72
CA SER A 269 26.59 19.46 25.69
C SER A 269 27.95 20.13 25.52
N ASP A 270 27.98 21.34 24.96
CA ASP A 270 29.16 22.18 24.79
C ASP A 270 29.08 23.40 25.72
N ASP A 271 28.94 23.14 27.02
CA ASP A 271 29.29 24.12 28.03
C ASP A 271 29.66 23.39 29.33
N LYS A 272 30.92 22.96 29.43
CA LYS A 272 31.77 22.96 30.65
C LYS A 272 33.08 22.20 30.43
N ALA A 273 34.00 22.86 29.73
CA ALA A 273 35.43 22.69 29.96
C ALA A 273 36.09 24.08 29.95
N LYS A 274 35.76 24.88 30.98
CA LYS A 274 36.57 25.97 31.51
C LYS A 274 36.44 25.98 33.03
#